data_AF-A0A7C5G9V7-F1
#
_entry.id   AF-A0A7C5G9V7-F1
#
_cell.length_a   1.000
_cell.length_b   1.000
_cell.length_c   1.000
_cell.angle_alpha   90.00
_cell.angle_beta   90.00
_cell.angle_gamma   90.00
#
_symmetry.space_group_name_H-M   'P 1'
#
loop_
_entity.id
_entity.type
_entity.pdbx_description
1 polymer ?
#
loop_
_entity_poly.entity_id
_entity_poly.type
_entity_poly.pdbx_seq_one_letter_code
_entity_poly.pdbx_strand_id
1 'polypeptide(L)'
;GRVKTDAPAVFAATKVAPAPAAGPYKDAMIGFLQANIAAANTKDPAKKAAELAFLQWMTKPENVKRIALNSGAMFAVKFNLTPQDTVDPLMKQFYDLSDASAFNVMHLEGARGAEVVAEFGQQLGKMALGQSTPEEFMKAVAAKEKR
;
A
#
# COMPACT_ATOMS: atom_id res chain seq x y z
N GLY A 1 3.28 -13.26 -7.72
CA GLY A 1 1.84 -13.06 -7.88
C GLY A 1 1.30 -14.03 -8.92
N ARG A 2 0.09 -14.55 -8.72
CA ARG A 2 -0.52 -15.60 -9.57
C ARG A 2 -0.60 -15.24 -11.05
N VAL A 3 -0.71 -13.96 -11.41
CA VAL A 3 -0.74 -13.52 -12.82
C VAL A 3 0.50 -13.95 -13.62
N LYS A 4 1.66 -14.10 -12.98
CA LYS A 4 2.90 -14.55 -13.63
C LYS A 4 2.82 -15.98 -14.14
N THR A 5 2.11 -16.84 -13.39
CA THR A 5 1.97 -18.27 -13.69
C THR A 5 0.68 -18.55 -14.45
N ASP A 6 -0.42 -17.94 -14.01
CA ASP A 6 -1.77 -18.24 -14.46
C ASP A 6 -2.12 -17.46 -15.75
N ALA A 7 -1.42 -16.35 -16.05
CA ALA A 7 -1.67 -15.51 -17.22
C ALA A 7 -0.39 -14.78 -17.73
N PRO A 8 0.63 -15.49 -18.22
CA PRO A 8 1.94 -14.92 -18.56
C PRO A 8 1.88 -13.83 -19.65
N ALA A 9 0.96 -13.96 -20.62
CA ALA A 9 0.76 -12.94 -21.65
C ALA A 9 0.22 -11.62 -21.07
N VAL A 10 -0.70 -11.70 -20.10
CA VAL A 10 -1.21 -10.52 -19.38
C VAL A 10 -0.08 -9.88 -18.59
N PHE A 11 0.70 -10.68 -17.87
CA PHE A 11 1.84 -10.18 -17.12
C PHE A 11 2.86 -9.45 -18.03
N ALA A 12 3.20 -10.02 -19.17
CA ALA A 12 4.13 -9.41 -20.14
C ALA A 12 3.60 -8.09 -20.73
N ALA A 13 2.28 -7.99 -20.93
CA ALA A 13 1.64 -6.78 -21.45
C ALA A 13 1.36 -5.72 -20.37
N THR A 14 1.45 -6.06 -19.08
CA THR A 14 1.13 -5.15 -17.98
C THR A 14 2.22 -4.10 -17.78
N LYS A 15 1.79 -2.86 -17.53
CA LYS A 15 2.65 -1.74 -17.15
C LYS A 15 2.06 -1.01 -15.96
N VAL A 16 2.94 -0.41 -15.15
CA VAL A 16 2.56 0.49 -14.06
C VAL A 16 2.73 1.92 -14.55
N ALA A 17 1.72 2.76 -14.32
CA ALA A 17 1.73 4.18 -14.68
C ALA A 17 1.43 5.02 -13.43
N PRO A 18 1.85 6.30 -13.40
CA PRO A 18 1.44 7.24 -12.35
C PRO A 18 -0.08 7.38 -12.28
N ALA A 19 -0.60 7.75 -11.11
CA ALA A 19 -1.99 8.17 -11.00
C ALA A 19 -2.24 9.42 -11.87
N PRO A 20 -3.38 9.52 -12.57
CA PRO A 20 -3.74 10.73 -13.29
C PRO A 20 -3.78 11.95 -12.37
N ALA A 21 -3.46 13.12 -12.91
CA ALA A 21 -3.54 14.37 -12.16
C ALA A 21 -5.01 14.66 -11.75
N ALA A 22 -5.18 15.11 -10.50
CA ALA A 22 -6.44 15.62 -9.97
C ALA A 22 -6.32 17.13 -9.75
N GLY A 23 -6.63 17.90 -10.79
CA GLY A 23 -6.44 19.36 -10.77
C GLY A 23 -4.95 19.72 -10.57
N PRO A 24 -4.59 20.52 -9.54
CA PRO A 24 -3.20 20.86 -9.28
C PRO A 24 -2.38 19.71 -8.66
N TYR A 25 -3.02 18.64 -8.18
CA TYR A 25 -2.35 17.49 -7.60
C TYR A 25 -1.92 16.52 -8.70
N LYS A 26 -0.62 16.41 -8.93
CA LYS A 26 0.00 15.52 -9.93
C LYS A 26 1.24 14.86 -9.34
N ASP A 27 1.72 13.82 -10.03
CA ASP A 27 2.97 13.11 -9.67
C ASP A 27 2.93 12.54 -8.23
N ALA A 28 1.73 12.19 -7.76
CA ALA A 28 1.48 11.63 -6.45
C ALA A 28 1.52 10.10 -6.50
N MET A 29 2.03 9.49 -5.44
CA MET A 29 1.86 8.06 -5.19
C MET A 29 0.92 7.84 -4.01
N ILE A 30 -0.05 6.94 -4.19
CA ILE A 30 -0.97 6.54 -3.12
C ILE A 30 -0.32 5.38 -2.36
N GLY A 31 0.12 5.64 -1.14
CA GLY A 31 0.63 4.63 -0.23
C GLY A 31 -0.52 3.93 0.50
N PHE A 32 -0.56 2.59 0.45
CA PHE A 32 -1.51 1.80 1.22
C PHE A 32 -0.77 0.88 2.19
N LEU A 33 -1.06 1.05 3.48
CA LEU A 33 -0.53 0.18 4.52
C LEU A 33 -1.29 -1.15 4.50
N GLN A 34 -0.72 -2.15 3.83
CA GLN A 34 -1.38 -3.46 3.69
C GLN A 34 -1.31 -4.31 4.96
N ALA A 35 -0.19 -4.24 5.67
CA ALA A 35 0.03 -5.02 6.88
C ALA A 35 1.06 -4.35 7.79
N ASN A 36 0.88 -4.54 9.10
CA ASN A 36 1.89 -4.26 10.11
C ASN A 36 2.28 -5.57 10.79
N ILE A 37 3.54 -5.69 11.15
CA ILE A 37 4.00 -6.73 12.07
C ILE A 37 4.15 -6.07 13.44
N ALA A 38 3.39 -6.57 14.41
CA ALA A 38 3.40 -6.11 15.78
C ALA A 38 3.69 -7.29 16.72
N ALA A 39 4.43 -7.03 17.79
CA ALA A 39 4.58 -7.99 18.88
C ALA A 39 3.44 -7.81 19.89
N ALA A 40 2.88 -8.93 20.36
CA ALA A 40 1.88 -8.91 21.42
C ALA A 40 2.53 -8.52 22.74
N ASN A 41 1.75 -7.96 23.67
CA ASN A 41 2.26 -7.70 25.01
C ASN A 41 2.50 -9.03 25.75
N THR A 42 3.68 -9.20 26.35
CA THR A 42 4.05 -10.40 27.11
C THR A 42 4.79 -10.05 28.41
N LYS A 43 4.53 -10.85 29.46
CA LYS A 43 5.25 -10.79 30.74
C LYS A 43 6.41 -11.79 30.82
N ASP A 44 6.49 -12.71 29.85
CA ASP A 44 7.56 -13.70 29.78
C ASP A 44 8.82 -13.05 29.18
N PRO A 45 9.93 -12.97 29.94
CA PRO A 45 11.14 -12.31 29.48
C PRO A 45 11.80 -13.03 28.29
N ALA A 46 11.67 -14.36 28.18
CA ALA A 46 12.24 -15.11 27.07
C ALA A 46 11.47 -14.83 25.77
N LYS A 47 10.13 -14.78 25.84
CA LYS A 47 9.30 -14.38 24.69
C LYS A 47 9.60 -12.96 24.24
N LYS A 48 9.70 -12.02 25.19
CA LYS A 48 10.03 -10.63 24.88
C LYS A 48 11.39 -10.51 24.16
N ALA A 49 12.40 -11.25 24.62
CA ALA A 49 13.71 -11.28 23.99
C ALA A 49 13.64 -11.84 22.57
N ALA A 50 12.88 -12.91 22.34
CA ALA A 50 12.69 -13.51 21.03
C ALA A 50 11.94 -12.58 20.06
N GLU A 51 10.87 -11.93 20.52
CA GLU A 51 10.11 -10.93 19.74
C GLU A 51 11.02 -9.78 19.28
N LEU A 52 11.82 -9.21 20.20
CA LEU A 52 12.78 -8.17 19.87
C LEU A 52 13.83 -8.65 18.86
N ALA A 53 14.43 -9.82 19.10
CA ALA A 53 15.45 -10.38 18.22
C ALA A 53 14.91 -10.60 16.80
N PHE A 54 13.68 -11.12 16.67
CA PHE A 54 13.03 -11.31 15.39
C PHE A 54 12.73 -9.99 14.67
N LEU A 55 12.12 -9.01 15.36
CA LEU A 55 11.81 -7.71 14.77
C LEU A 55 13.07 -6.97 14.34
N GLN A 56 14.13 -7.01 15.13
CA GLN A 56 15.43 -6.42 14.78
C GLN A 56 16.07 -7.12 13.60
N TRP A 57 16.04 -8.46 13.55
CA TRP A 57 16.55 -9.21 12.41
C TRP A 57 15.74 -8.88 11.14
N MET A 58 14.42 -8.91 11.21
CA MET A 58 13.54 -8.70 10.06
C MET A 58 13.73 -7.31 9.45
N THR A 59 13.90 -6.29 10.29
CA THR A 59 14.01 -4.89 9.86
C THR A 59 15.41 -4.50 9.38
N LYS A 60 16.38 -5.41 9.35
CA LYS A 60 17.67 -5.14 8.68
C LYS A 60 17.48 -5.00 7.17
N PRO A 61 18.10 -3.99 6.50
CA PRO A 61 17.90 -3.76 5.07
C PRO A 61 18.13 -5.00 4.19
N GLU A 62 19.13 -5.82 4.50
CA GLU A 62 19.42 -7.05 3.76
C GLU A 62 18.32 -8.11 3.88
N ASN A 63 17.68 -8.22 5.06
CA ASN A 63 16.58 -9.14 5.28
C ASN A 63 15.29 -8.63 4.63
N VAL A 64 15.04 -7.33 4.74
CA VAL A 64 13.93 -6.67 4.04
C VAL A 64 14.06 -6.86 2.54
N LYS A 65 15.22 -6.58 1.95
CA LYS A 65 15.51 -6.82 0.53
C LYS A 65 15.24 -8.25 0.13
N ARG A 66 15.77 -9.21 0.90
CA ARG A 66 15.56 -10.65 0.65
C ARG A 66 14.08 -11.01 0.65
N ILE A 67 13.30 -10.53 1.62
CA ILE A 67 11.86 -10.81 1.71
C ILE A 67 11.10 -10.13 0.56
N ALA A 68 11.44 -8.87 0.26
CA ALA A 68 10.83 -8.08 -0.81
C ALA A 68 11.00 -8.76 -2.17
N LEU A 69 12.23 -9.16 -2.53
CA LEU A 69 12.51 -9.81 -3.82
C LEU A 69 11.81 -11.17 -3.98
N ASN A 70 11.65 -11.93 -2.89
CA ASN A 70 10.98 -13.23 -2.93
C ASN A 70 9.45 -13.11 -2.98
N SER A 71 8.87 -12.14 -2.27
CA SER A 71 7.41 -11.99 -2.12
C SER A 71 6.78 -11.03 -3.13
N GLY A 72 7.55 -10.05 -3.64
CA GLY A 72 7.05 -8.89 -4.36
C GLY A 72 6.44 -7.81 -3.44
N ALA A 73 6.54 -7.95 -2.11
CA ALA A 73 6.06 -6.94 -1.18
C ALA A 73 7.01 -5.74 -1.11
N MET A 74 6.43 -4.54 -0.94
CA MET A 74 7.17 -3.30 -0.71
C MET A 74 7.16 -2.98 0.78
N PHE A 75 8.30 -2.53 1.31
CA PHE A 75 8.50 -2.29 2.73
C PHE A 75 8.86 -0.82 2.99
N ALA A 76 8.53 -0.33 4.19
CA ALA A 76 8.90 1.02 4.63
C ALA A 76 10.41 1.18 4.90
N VAL A 77 11.10 0.09 5.23
CA VAL A 77 12.55 0.09 5.41
C VAL A 77 13.22 0.11 4.03
N LYS A 78 14.03 1.15 3.78
CA LYS A 78 14.77 1.31 2.55
C LYS A 78 15.88 0.27 2.42
N PHE A 79 16.11 -0.18 1.20
CA PHE A 79 17.25 -1.02 0.81
C PHE A 79 17.67 -0.69 -0.62
N ASN A 80 18.89 -1.06 -0.99
CA ASN A 80 19.42 -0.79 -2.32
C ASN A 80 19.27 -2.01 -3.24
N LEU A 81 18.72 -1.79 -4.42
CA LEU A 81 18.78 -2.72 -5.53
C LEU A 81 20.11 -2.56 -6.26
N THR A 82 20.72 -3.67 -6.66
CA THR A 82 21.96 -3.73 -7.44
C THR A 82 21.69 -4.44 -8.77
N PRO A 83 22.55 -4.28 -9.79
CA PRO A 83 22.38 -4.95 -11.08
C PRO A 83 22.36 -6.49 -11.02
N GLN A 84 22.83 -7.08 -9.92
CA GLN A 84 22.86 -8.53 -9.69
C GLN A 84 21.54 -9.05 -9.12
N ASP A 85 20.65 -8.17 -8.63
CA ASP A 85 19.36 -8.60 -8.10
C ASP A 85 18.41 -8.99 -9.23
N THR A 86 17.78 -10.15 -9.08
CA THR A 86 16.65 -10.52 -9.93
C THR A 86 15.40 -9.83 -9.39
N VAL A 87 15.05 -8.70 -9.99
CA VAL A 87 13.88 -7.90 -9.61
C VAL A 87 12.74 -8.16 -10.58
N ASP A 88 11.53 -8.34 -10.06
CA ASP A 88 10.35 -8.41 -10.89
C ASP A 88 10.16 -7.11 -11.71
N PRO A 89 9.90 -7.17 -13.03
CA PRO A 89 9.76 -5.97 -13.86
C PRO A 89 8.65 -5.01 -13.44
N LEU A 90 7.53 -5.49 -12.86
CA LEU A 90 6.48 -4.61 -12.34
C LEU A 90 6.87 -4.01 -11.00
N MET A 91 7.51 -4.80 -10.13
CA MET A 91 8.06 -4.28 -8.87
C MET A 91 9.08 -3.17 -9.12
N LYS A 92 9.97 -3.34 -10.11
CA LYS A 92 10.90 -2.29 -10.51
C LYS A 92 10.18 -1.01 -10.96
N GLN A 93 9.13 -1.12 -11.77
CA GLN A 93 8.34 0.04 -12.20
C GLN A 93 7.69 0.76 -11.01
N PHE A 94 7.20 0.02 -10.00
CA PHE A 94 6.68 0.63 -8.77
C PHE A 94 7.75 1.40 -7.98
N TYR A 95 8.96 0.85 -7.84
CA TYR A 95 10.06 1.56 -7.17
C TYR A 95 10.47 2.82 -7.95
N ASP A 96 10.66 2.69 -9.26
CA ASP A 96 11.05 3.82 -10.11
C ASP A 96 10.00 4.96 -10.03
N LEU A 97 8.70 4.62 -9.99
CA LEU A 97 7.61 5.59 -9.79
C LEU A 97 7.57 6.17 -8.38
N SER A 98 7.86 5.36 -7.36
CA SER A 98 7.92 5.83 -5.97
C SER A 98 9.05 6.84 -5.77
N ASP A 99 10.22 6.56 -6.31
CA ASP A 99 11.39 7.45 -6.25
C ASP A 99 11.18 8.74 -7.04
N ALA A 100 10.42 8.69 -8.14
CA ALA A 100 10.07 9.86 -8.95
C ALA A 100 8.88 10.67 -8.40
N SER A 101 8.12 10.15 -7.43
CA SER A 101 6.93 10.81 -6.90
C SER A 101 7.30 12.09 -6.15
N ALA A 102 6.52 13.16 -6.36
CA ALA A 102 6.73 14.43 -5.67
C ALA A 102 6.31 14.36 -4.20
N PHE A 103 5.28 13.54 -3.90
CA PHE A 103 4.78 13.30 -2.56
C PHE A 103 3.99 11.98 -2.51
N ASN A 104 3.93 11.39 -1.32
CA ASN A 104 3.07 10.25 -1.03
C ASN A 104 1.81 10.73 -0.31
N VAL A 105 0.64 10.32 -0.79
CA VAL A 105 -0.63 10.48 -0.08
C VAL A 105 -1.02 9.15 0.54
N MET A 106 -1.58 9.21 1.74
CA MET A 106 -2.12 8.03 2.38
C MET A 106 -3.43 7.62 1.72
N HIS A 107 -3.64 6.32 1.52
CA HIS A 107 -4.94 5.78 1.13
C HIS A 107 -6.05 6.26 2.09
N LEU A 108 -7.28 6.39 1.58
CA LEU A 108 -8.42 6.98 2.30
C LEU A 108 -8.60 6.39 3.70
N GLU A 109 -8.44 5.07 3.86
CA GLU A 109 -8.58 4.40 5.16
C GLU A 109 -7.55 4.87 6.17
N GLY A 110 -6.27 4.96 5.77
CA GLY A 110 -5.25 5.48 6.66
C GLY A 110 -5.48 6.96 6.99
N ALA A 111 -6.06 7.72 6.06
CA ALA A 111 -6.28 9.16 6.21
C ALA A 111 -7.54 9.55 6.99
N ARG A 112 -8.56 8.69 7.02
CA ARG A 112 -9.90 9.01 7.57
C ARG A 112 -10.50 7.92 8.46
N GLY A 113 -9.89 6.74 8.52
CA GLY A 113 -10.36 5.60 9.30
C GLY A 113 -11.36 4.71 8.55
N ALA A 114 -11.54 3.50 9.08
CA ALA A 114 -12.32 2.44 8.45
C ALA A 114 -13.82 2.80 8.30
N GLU A 115 -14.41 3.52 9.26
CA GLU A 115 -15.83 3.91 9.20
C GLU A 115 -16.12 4.84 8.00
N VAL A 116 -15.22 5.79 7.72
CA VAL A 116 -15.35 6.71 6.58
C VAL A 116 -15.24 5.94 5.26
N VAL A 117 -14.30 5.00 5.15
CA VAL A 117 -14.12 4.19 3.93
C VAL A 117 -15.31 3.28 3.67
N ALA A 118 -15.84 2.65 4.73
CA ALA A 118 -17.01 1.79 4.61
C ALA A 118 -18.23 2.57 4.07
N GLU A 119 -18.48 3.77 4.61
CA GLU A 119 -19.56 4.65 4.14
C GLU A 119 -19.28 5.15 2.72
N PHE A 120 -18.05 5.59 2.42
CA PHE A 120 -17.64 6.04 1.09
C PHE A 120 -17.94 5.00 0.02
N GLY A 121 -17.59 3.73 0.24
CA GLY A 121 -17.86 2.66 -0.73
C GLY A 121 -19.35 2.45 -0.98
N GLN A 122 -20.18 2.46 0.06
CA GLN A 122 -21.64 2.29 -0.06
C GLN A 122 -22.28 3.47 -0.80
N GLN A 123 -21.90 4.70 -0.46
CA GLN A 123 -22.48 5.90 -1.06
C GLN A 123 -21.99 6.10 -2.49
N LEU A 124 -20.74 5.76 -2.79
CA LEU A 124 -20.22 5.77 -4.16
C LEU A 124 -21.01 4.80 -5.06
N GLY A 125 -21.36 3.62 -4.54
CA GLY A 125 -22.23 2.67 -5.23
C GLY A 125 -23.61 3.27 -5.55
N LYS A 126 -24.26 3.92 -4.57
CA LYS A 126 -25.55 4.60 -4.79
C LYS A 126 -25.45 5.72 -5.82
N MET A 127 -24.41 6.55 -5.74
CA MET A 127 -24.18 7.64 -6.69
C MET A 127 -23.95 7.12 -8.10
N ALA A 128 -23.14 6.08 -8.27
CA ALA A 128 -22.89 5.44 -9.57
C ALA A 128 -24.16 4.82 -10.18
N LEU A 129 -25.11 4.40 -9.34
CA LEU A 129 -26.42 3.89 -9.75
C LEU A 129 -27.49 4.98 -9.90
N GLY A 130 -27.15 6.26 -9.73
CA GLY A 130 -28.09 7.38 -9.81
C GLY A 130 -29.10 7.45 -8.65
N GLN A 131 -28.84 6.75 -7.55
CA GLN A 131 -29.70 6.69 -6.36
C GLN A 131 -29.37 7.78 -5.33
N SER A 132 -28.32 8.56 -5.57
CA SER A 132 -27.90 9.67 -4.72
C SER A 132 -27.18 10.73 -5.55
N THR A 133 -27.35 12.01 -5.19
CA THR A 133 -26.59 13.11 -5.81
C THR A 133 -25.18 13.21 -5.24
N PRO A 134 -24.24 13.91 -5.91
CA PRO A 134 -22.92 14.20 -5.34
C PRO A 134 -22.98 14.90 -3.97
N GLU A 135 -23.93 15.81 -3.77
CA GLU A 135 -24.11 16.53 -2.50
C GLU A 135 -24.56 15.59 -1.38
N GLU A 136 -25.50 14.70 -1.66
CA GLU A 136 -25.97 13.69 -0.72
C GLU A 136 -24.87 12.68 -0.37
N PHE A 137 -24.11 12.24 -1.37
CA PHE A 137 -22.92 11.42 -1.19
C PHE A 137 -21.93 12.09 -0.23
N MET A 138 -21.55 13.34 -0.50
CA MET A 138 -20.60 14.07 0.34
C MET A 138 -21.12 14.28 1.77
N LYS A 139 -22.41 14.59 1.92
CA LYS A 139 -23.04 14.75 3.23
C LYS A 139 -23.02 13.46 4.04
N ALA A 140 -23.32 12.32 3.42
CA ALA A 140 -23.33 11.02 4.08
C ALA A 140 -21.92 10.59 4.52
N VAL A 141 -20.92 10.78 3.66
CA VAL A 141 -19.51 10.49 4.00
C VAL A 141 -19.00 11.39 5.12
N ALA A 142 -19.25 12.71 5.04
CA ALA A 142 -18.81 13.68 6.04
C ALA A 142 -19.42 13.40 7.43
N ALA A 143 -20.64 12.84 7.49
CA ALA A 143 -21.27 12.46 8.76
C ALA A 143 -20.51 11.35 9.52
N LYS A 144 -19.59 10.64 8.87
CA LYS A 144 -18.72 9.62 9.49
C LYS A 144 -17.34 10.12 9.88
N GLU A 145 -16.95 11.32 9.45
CA GLU A 145 -15.70 11.92 9.93
C GLU A 145 -15.87 12.30 11.41
N LYS A 146 -15.33 11.48 12.31
CA LYS A 146 -15.23 11.83 13.73
C LYS A 146 -14.25 12.99 13.87
N ARG A 147 -14.71 14.12 14.44
CA ARG A 147 -13.85 15.21 14.89
C ARG A 147 -13.01 14.81 16.08
#